data_AF-A0A7Z1MY00-F1
#
_entry.id   AF-A0A7Z1MY00-F1
#
_cell.length_a   1.000
_cell.length_b   1.000
_cell.length_c   1.000
_cell.angle_alpha   90.00
_cell.angle_beta   90.00
_cell.angle_gamma   90.00
#
_symmetry.space_group_name_H-M   'P 1'
#
loop_
_entity.id
_entity.type
_entity.pdbx_description
1 polymer ?
#
loop_
_entity_poly.entity_id
_entity_poly.type
_entity_poly.pdbx_seq_one_letter_code
_entity_poly.pdbx_strand_id
1 'polypeptide(L)' 'MTKEKIKSIPRVYLNGKSYRLCDVYKYFPVSDTAVRRRYKKGLRGSELIYGKGVYKYDTNL' A
#
# COMPACT_ATOMS: atom_id res chain seq x y z
N MET A 1 19.47 27.96 4.74
CA MET A 1 19.41 26.48 4.75
C MET A 1 17.96 26.04 4.60
N THR A 2 17.50 25.84 3.37
CA THR A 2 16.21 25.22 3.10
C THR A 2 16.27 23.79 3.63
N LYS A 3 15.55 23.51 4.72
CA LYS A 3 15.34 22.15 5.22
C LYS A 3 14.66 21.38 4.08
N GLU A 4 15.42 20.65 3.28
CA GLU A 4 14.86 19.68 2.36
C GLU A 4 14.05 18.73 3.24
N LYS A 5 12.72 18.86 3.20
CA LYS A 5 11.83 17.87 3.79
C LYS A 5 12.15 16.56 3.09
N ILE A 6 12.98 15.73 3.71
CA ILE A 6 13.14 14.33 3.34
C ILE A 6 11.73 13.77 3.39
N LYS A 7 11.08 13.65 2.22
CA LYS A 7 9.72 13.14 2.12
C LYS A 7 9.79 11.69 2.56
N SER A 8 9.47 11.44 3.82
CA SER A 8 9.35 10.09 4.36
C SER A 8 8.35 9.35 3.48
N ILE A 9 8.83 8.35 2.75
CA ILE A 9 7.99 7.57 1.87
C ILE A 9 7.10 6.69 2.75
N PRO A 10 5.76 6.80 2.62
CA PRO A 10 4.86 6.02 3.44
C PRO A 10 5.13 4.53 3.31
N ARG A 11 5.05 3.83 4.44
CA ARG A 11 5.16 2.37 4.48
C ARG A 11 3.77 1.76 4.66
N VAL A 12 3.58 0.58 4.07
CA VAL A 12 2.35 -0.21 4.13
C VAL A 12 2.70 -1.61 4.58
N TYR A 13 1.85 -2.20 5.40
CA TYR A 13 2.01 -3.59 5.84
C TYR A 13 1.17 -4.48 4.93
N LEU A 14 1.80 -5.43 4.23
CA LEU A 14 1.18 -6.35 3.28
C LEU A 14 1.71 -7.76 3.57
N ASN A 15 0.82 -8.76 3.67
CA ASN A 15 1.19 -10.17 3.88
C ASN A 15 2.24 -10.38 4.98
N GLY A 16 2.10 -9.71 6.13
CA GLY A 16 3.04 -9.87 7.23
C GLY A 16 4.35 -9.07 7.13
N LYS A 17 4.56 -8.29 6.05
CA LYS A 17 5.80 -7.54 5.79
C LYS A 17 5.55 -6.05 5.53
N SER A 18 6.51 -5.21 5.89
CA SER A 18 6.44 -3.75 5.66
C SER A 18 7.14 -3.36 4.36
N TYR A 19 6.36 -2.86 3.40
CA TYR A 19 6.83 -2.36 2.12
C TYR A 19 6.73 -0.84 2.05
N ARG A 20 7.62 -0.20 1.29
CA ARG A 20 7.44 1.21 0.92
C ARG A 20 6.33 1.29 -0.12
N LEU A 21 5.47 2.31 -0.03
CA LEU A 21 4.31 2.46 -0.89
C LEU A 21 4.68 2.42 -2.39
N CYS A 22 5.78 3.09 -2.75
CA CYS A 22 6.29 3.11 -4.11
C CYS A 22 6.95 1.80 -4.53
N ASP A 23 7.27 0.88 -3.63
CA ASP A 23 7.91 -0.39 -4.00
C ASP A 23 6.88 -1.53 -4.10
N VAL A 24 5.61 -1.30 -3.72
CA VAL A 24 4.55 -2.32 -3.74
C VAL A 24 4.37 -2.93 -5.13
N TYR A 25 4.38 -2.12 -6.19
CA TYR A 25 4.21 -2.61 -7.57
C TYR A 25 5.32 -3.57 -8.02
N LYS A 26 6.47 -3.60 -7.34
CA LYS A 26 7.58 -4.51 -7.65
C LYS A 26 7.35 -5.93 -7.14
N TYR A 27 6.54 -6.07 -6.08
CA TYR A 27 6.31 -7.35 -5.40
C TYR A 27 4.93 -7.95 -5.69
N PHE A 28 4.00 -7.13 -6.16
CA PHE A 28 2.61 -7.53 -6.37
C PHE A 28 2.16 -7.13 -7.78
N PRO A 29 1.27 -7.91 -8.42
CA PRO A 29 0.75 -7.63 -9.76
C PRO A 29 -0.27 -6.48 -9.74
N VAL A 30 0.19 -5.28 -9.39
CA VAL A 30 -0.59 -4.05 -9.28
C VAL A 30 0.24 -2.87 -9.79
N SER A 31 -0.38 -1.93 -10.50
CA SER A 31 0.32 -0.74 -10.97
C SER A 31 0.58 0.29 -9.86
N ASP A 32 1.69 1.02 -9.93
CA ASP A 32 2.01 2.10 -8.97
C ASP A 32 0.87 3.14 -8.90
N THR A 33 0.27 3.48 -10.06
CA THR A 33 -0.90 4.36 -10.14
C THR A 33 -2.08 3.81 -9.33
N ALA A 34 -2.38 2.50 -9.44
CA ALA A 34 -3.45 1.88 -8.68
C ALA A 34 -3.14 1.86 -7.18
N VAL A 35 -1.91 1.52 -6.79
CA VAL A 35 -1.45 1.55 -5.39
C VAL A 35 -1.63 2.94 -4.79
N ARG A 36 -1.13 4.00 -5.44
CA ARG A 36 -1.26 5.38 -4.97
C ARG A 36 -2.71 5.84 -4.90
N ARG A 37 -3.52 5.50 -5.90
CA ARG A 37 -4.96 5.84 -5.91
C ARG A 37 -5.70 5.18 -4.76
N ARG A 38 -5.42 3.90 -4.49
CA ARG A 38 -6.02 3.14 -3.37
C ARG A 38 -5.55 3.66 -2.02
N TYR A 39 -4.26 3.99 -1.89
CA TYR A 39 -3.71 4.61 -0.69
C TYR A 39 -4.36 5.96 -0.36
N LYS A 40 -4.56 6.81 -1.39
CA LYS A 40 -5.29 8.09 -1.24
C LYS A 40 -6.74 7.90 -0.78
N LYS A 41 -7.36 6.77 -1.10
CA LYS A 41 -8.71 6.40 -0.64
C LYS A 41 -8.73 5.81 0.78
N GLY A 42 -7.59 5.72 1.45
CA GLY A 42 -7.48 5.16 2.80
C GLY A 42 -7.32 3.64 2.84
N LEU A 43 -7.27 2.95 1.68
CA LEU A 43 -7.05 1.51 1.67
C LEU A 43 -5.62 1.19 2.16
N ARG A 44 -5.51 0.17 3.00
CA ARG A 44 -4.27 -0.33 3.59
C ARG A 44 -4.29 -1.85 3.52
N GLY A 45 -3.14 -2.49 3.68
CA GLY A 45 -3.10 -3.96 3.66
C GLY A 45 -3.41 -4.53 2.27
N SER A 46 -3.93 -5.75 2.25
CA SER A 46 -4.22 -6.51 1.04
C SER A 46 -5.18 -5.79 0.07
N GLU A 47 -6.03 -4.87 0.56
CA GLU A 47 -6.88 -4.03 -0.29
C GLU A 47 -6.08 -3.11 -1.23
N LEU A 48 -4.83 -2.80 -0.87
CA LEU A 48 -3.92 -2.00 -1.67
C LEU A 48 -3.53 -2.72 -2.97
N ILE A 49 -3.41 -4.05 -2.91
CA ILE A 49 -2.97 -4.92 -4.01
C ILE A 49 -4.17 -5.53 -4.76
N TYR A 50 -5.17 -6.03 -4.05
CA TYR A 50 -6.34 -6.70 -4.65
C TYR A 50 -7.50 -5.74 -4.96
N GLY A 51 -7.56 -4.59 -4.29
CA GLY A 51 -8.70 -3.67 -4.39
C GLY A 51 -9.78 -3.96 -3.34
N LYS A 52 -10.62 -2.94 -3.09
CA LYS A 52 -11.70 -2.99 -2.11
C LYS A 52 -12.70 -4.10 -2.48
N GLY A 53 -13.00 -4.99 -1.54
CA GLY A 53 -13.99 -6.06 -1.68
C GLY A 53 -13.49 -7.37 -2.30
N VAL A 54 -12.25 -7.42 -2.80
CA VAL A 54 -11.65 -8.67 -3.32
C VAL A 54 -11.00 -9.47 -2.20
N TYR A 55 -10.36 -8.78 -1.25
CA TYR A 55 -9.79 -9.42 -0.07
C TYR A 55 -10.81 -9.40 1.07
N LYS A 56 -11.45 -10.54 1.30
CA LYS A 56 -12.18 -10.78 2.54
C LYS A 56 -11.12 -11.08 3.59
N TYR A 57 -11.05 -10.26 4.64
CA TYR A 57 -10.39 -10.72 5.86
C TYR A 57 -11.16 -11.96 6.28
N ASP A 58 -10.48 -13.10 6.29
CA ASP A 58 -11.04 -14.32 6.87
C ASP A 58 -11.30 -13.99 8.34
N THR A 59 -12.54 -13.59 8.61
CA THR A 59 -13.00 -13.22 9.93
C THR A 59 -13.56 -14.49 10.56
N ASN A 60 -12.78 -15.57 10.52
CA ASN A 60 -13.03 -16.73 11.35
C ASN A 60 -12.34 -16.45 12.69
N LEU A 61 -13.14 -15.80 13.55
CA LEU A 61 -12.94 -15.75 14.99
C LEU A 61 -13.10 -17.16 15.57
#